data_AF-A0A3Q7G4M7-F1
#
_entry.id   AF-A0A3Q7G4M7-F1
#
_cell.length_a   1.000
_cell.length_b   1.000
_cell.length_c   1.000
_cell.angle_alpha   90.00
_cell.angle_beta   90.00
_cell.angle_gamma   90.00
#
_symmetry.space_group_name_H-M   'P 1'
#
loop_
_entity.id
_entity.type
_entity.pdbx_description
1 polymer ?
#
loop_
_entity_poly.entity_id
_entity_poly.type
_entity_poly.pdbx_seq_one_letter_code
_entity_poly.pdbx_strand_id
1 'polypeptide(L)'
;MCFTFAWAGWEGAAHDSRIFGEALRRKELNFSHPLGNKYYLVDAGYAHRRDIWLHTKETINIVERTFGVWKARWSILRDMPYYNIDTQRDIVLATMAIHNYIKQKCNVDDAFQTAEDERYIPLVDSEFGSSSNTNNEENNMEEQNDTYWTGLRDMIANEIGNA
;
A
#
# COMPACT_ATOMS: atom_id res chain seq x y z
N MET A 1 3.57 9.40 -1.33
CA MET A 1 2.24 9.30 -0.60
C MET A 1 2.36 8.68 0.80
N CYS A 2 1.44 8.98 1.74
CA CYS A 2 1.23 8.26 3.02
C CYS A 2 -0.20 7.68 3.08
N PHE A 3 -0.36 6.50 3.68
CA PHE A 3 -1.68 5.92 3.96
C PHE A 3 -2.20 6.42 5.31
N THR A 4 -3.41 6.97 5.36
CA THR A 4 -3.98 7.51 6.61
C THR A 4 -5.22 6.78 7.10
N PHE A 5 -5.86 6.03 6.20
CA PHE A 5 -7.01 5.21 6.49
C PHE A 5 -6.99 3.99 5.57
N ALA A 6 -7.22 2.81 6.14
CA ALA A 6 -7.34 1.57 5.39
C ALA A 6 -8.53 0.79 5.95
N TRP A 7 -9.47 0.45 5.08
CA TRP A 7 -10.61 -0.37 5.45
C TRP A 7 -10.63 -1.61 4.57
N ALA A 8 -10.22 -2.73 5.15
CA ALA A 8 -10.03 -4.00 4.47
C ALA A 8 -10.91 -5.10 5.09
N GLY A 9 -11.11 -6.21 4.36
CA GLY A 9 -11.86 -7.37 4.83
C GLY A 9 -13.37 -7.25 4.64
N TRP A 10 -13.83 -6.60 3.57
CA TRP A 10 -15.26 -6.56 3.27
C TRP A 10 -15.76 -7.91 2.75
N GLU A 11 -16.90 -8.37 3.24
CA GLU A 11 -17.52 -9.61 2.77
C GLU A 11 -18.01 -9.45 1.31
N GLY A 12 -17.53 -10.34 0.43
CA GLY A 12 -17.98 -10.48 -0.96
C GLY A 12 -17.43 -9.43 -1.93
N ALA A 13 -18.02 -9.37 -3.12
CA ALA A 13 -17.68 -8.40 -4.17
C ALA A 13 -18.33 -7.02 -3.89
N ALA A 14 -18.01 -6.41 -2.75
CA ALA A 14 -18.50 -5.09 -2.41
C ALA A 14 -17.93 -4.06 -3.40
N HIS A 15 -18.80 -3.27 -4.02
CA HIS A 15 -18.39 -2.21 -4.93
C HIS A 15 -17.72 -1.07 -4.16
N ASP A 16 -16.63 -0.52 -4.70
CA ASP A 16 -15.85 0.58 -4.12
C ASP A 16 -16.70 1.75 -3.63
N SER A 17 -17.72 2.14 -4.41
CA SER A 17 -18.66 3.21 -4.04
C SER A 17 -19.49 2.89 -2.78
N ARG A 18 -19.80 1.61 -2.53
CA ARG A 18 -20.51 1.15 -1.33
C ARG A 18 -19.58 1.20 -0.12
N ILE A 19 -18.35 0.76 -0.28
CA ILE A 19 -17.31 0.80 0.76
C ILE A 19 -17.10 2.25 1.23
N PHE A 20 -16.87 3.15 0.27
CA PHE A 20 -16.69 4.56 0.53
C PHE A 20 -17.93 5.24 1.15
N GLY A 21 -19.12 4.94 0.63
CA GLY A 21 -20.36 5.49 1.17
C GLY A 21 -20.61 5.11 2.63
N GLU A 22 -20.30 3.87 2.99
CA GLU A 22 -20.44 3.41 4.37
C GLU A 22 -19.32 3.98 5.26
N ALA A 23 -18.14 4.28 4.71
CA ALA A 23 -17.01 4.87 5.46
C ALA A 23 -17.37 6.29 5.92
N LEU A 24 -18.05 7.03 5.06
CA LEU A 24 -18.59 8.36 5.36
C LEU A 24 -19.71 8.32 6.40
N ARG A 25 -20.52 7.25 6.42
CA ARG A 25 -21.70 7.15 7.29
C ARG A 25 -21.33 6.73 8.71
N ARG A 26 -20.33 5.87 8.86
CA ARG A 26 -19.89 5.31 10.15
C ARG A 26 -18.94 6.25 10.87
N LYS A 27 -19.47 7.03 11.81
CA LYS A 27 -18.67 7.98 12.61
C LYS A 27 -17.59 7.27 13.43
N GLU A 28 -17.84 6.03 13.83
CA GLU A 28 -16.91 5.18 14.56
C GLU A 28 -15.61 4.87 13.79
N LEU A 29 -15.62 4.98 12.47
CA LEU A 29 -14.43 4.77 11.64
C LEU A 29 -13.50 5.98 11.59
N ASN A 30 -13.91 7.12 12.15
CA ASN A 30 -13.15 8.39 12.13
C ASN A 30 -12.64 8.76 10.74
N PHE A 31 -13.39 8.42 9.68
CA PHE A 31 -13.01 8.73 8.31
C PHE A 31 -12.99 10.25 8.12
N SER A 32 -11.89 10.78 7.59
CA SER A 32 -11.66 12.22 7.50
C SER A 32 -12.58 12.85 6.45
N HIS A 33 -13.26 13.94 6.81
CA HIS A 33 -14.16 14.69 5.93
C HIS A 33 -13.49 15.96 5.37
N PRO A 34 -13.66 16.27 4.07
CA PRO A 34 -13.11 17.48 3.49
C PRO A 34 -13.74 18.71 4.14
N LEU A 35 -12.90 19.66 4.53
CA LEU A 35 -13.33 20.93 5.14
C LEU A 35 -13.58 21.99 4.07
N GLY A 36 -14.72 22.69 4.15
CA GLY A 36 -15.04 23.81 3.26
C GLY A 36 -15.23 23.40 1.80
N ASN A 37 -14.52 24.06 0.88
CA ASN A 37 -14.59 23.83 -0.57
C ASN A 37 -13.64 22.73 -1.08
N LYS A 38 -13.34 21.73 -0.24
CA LYS A 38 -12.50 20.58 -0.61
C LYS A 38 -13.38 19.41 -1.02
N TYR A 39 -12.83 18.53 -1.85
CA TYR A 39 -13.51 17.34 -2.37
C TYR A 39 -12.62 16.11 -2.23
N TYR A 40 -13.22 14.93 -2.20
CA TYR A 40 -12.46 13.70 -2.36
C TYR A 40 -12.05 13.50 -3.82
N LEU A 41 -10.78 13.18 -4.01
CA LEU A 41 -10.27 12.65 -5.27
C LEU A 41 -10.39 11.12 -5.22
N VAL A 42 -11.09 10.54 -6.19
CA VAL A 42 -11.38 9.10 -6.25
C VAL A 42 -11.14 8.58 -7.66
N ASP A 43 -11.05 7.26 -7.78
CA ASP A 43 -10.89 6.56 -9.06
C ASP A 43 -12.13 6.72 -9.98
N ALA A 44 -11.98 6.40 -11.26
CA ALA A 44 -13.01 6.51 -12.30
C ALA A 44 -14.29 5.69 -12.00
N GLY A 45 -14.20 4.68 -11.13
CA GLY A 45 -15.30 3.79 -10.76
C GLY A 45 -16.37 4.40 -9.83
N TYR A 46 -16.20 5.64 -9.37
CA TYR A 46 -17.12 6.30 -8.45
C TYR A 46 -18.17 7.14 -9.19
N ALA A 47 -19.39 7.21 -8.66
CA ALA A 47 -20.46 8.04 -9.22
C ALA A 47 -20.32 9.51 -8.77
N HIS A 48 -20.63 10.45 -9.66
CA HIS A 48 -20.52 11.88 -9.38
C HIS A 48 -21.47 12.31 -8.25
N ARG A 49 -20.93 12.83 -7.14
CA ARG A 49 -21.70 13.36 -6.00
C ARG A 49 -21.15 14.72 -5.56
N ARG A 50 -21.94 15.48 -4.78
CA ARG A 50 -21.60 16.87 -4.40
C ARG A 50 -20.32 17.01 -3.57
N ASP A 51 -19.88 15.92 -2.95
CA ASP A 51 -18.72 15.76 -2.07
C ASP A 51 -17.52 15.05 -2.76
N ILE A 52 -17.73 14.50 -3.96
CA ILE A 52 -16.74 13.75 -4.73
C ILE A 52 -16.46 14.51 -6.03
N TRP A 53 -15.21 14.87 -6.26
CA TRP A 53 -14.83 15.50 -7.53
C TRP A 53 -14.27 14.44 -8.47
N LEU A 54 -15.00 14.18 -9.56
CA LEU A 54 -14.57 13.32 -10.66
C LEU A 54 -14.27 14.21 -11.86
N HIS A 55 -13.00 14.43 -12.18
CA HIS A 55 -12.62 15.15 -13.40
C HIS A 55 -11.34 14.56 -13.99
N THR A 56 -11.32 14.56 -15.33
CA THR A 56 -10.24 14.29 -16.30
C THR A 56 -9.31 13.09 -16.08
N LYS A 57 -8.86 12.49 -17.21
CA LYS A 57 -7.90 11.36 -17.22
C LYS A 57 -6.66 11.60 -16.37
N GLU A 58 -6.24 12.86 -16.24
CA GLU A 58 -5.05 13.29 -15.52
C GLU A 58 -5.11 12.97 -14.02
N THR A 59 -6.28 13.14 -13.40
CA THR A 59 -6.44 12.95 -11.95
C THR A 59 -6.64 11.49 -11.56
N ILE A 60 -7.27 10.69 -12.44
CA ILE A 60 -7.30 9.22 -12.35
C ILE A 60 -5.86 8.68 -12.44
N ASN A 61 -5.08 9.19 -13.40
CA ASN A 61 -3.68 8.80 -13.53
C ASN A 61 -2.90 9.06 -12.24
N ILE A 62 -3.15 10.15 -11.51
CA ILE A 62 -2.45 10.41 -10.23
C ILE A 62 -2.78 9.33 -9.20
N VAL A 63 -4.05 8.98 -9.01
CA VAL A 63 -4.45 7.93 -8.05
C VAL A 63 -3.85 6.59 -8.46
N GLU A 64 -4.04 6.17 -9.71
CA GLU A 64 -3.54 4.90 -10.24
C GLU A 64 -2.02 4.80 -10.16
N ARG A 65 -1.29 5.85 -10.54
CA ARG A 65 0.18 5.88 -10.46
C ARG A 65 0.65 5.79 -9.02
N THR A 66 -0.02 6.48 -8.11
CA THR A 66 0.38 6.49 -6.70
C THR A 66 0.24 5.10 -6.07
N PHE A 67 -0.85 4.39 -6.37
CA PHE A 67 -1.00 2.99 -5.95
C PHE A 67 -0.11 2.03 -6.74
N GLY A 68 0.11 2.30 -8.04
CA GLY A 68 0.94 1.49 -8.93
C GLY A 68 2.39 1.42 -8.45
N VAL A 69 2.93 2.54 -8.01
CA VAL A 69 4.24 2.63 -7.36
C VAL A 69 4.30 1.77 -6.10
N TRP A 70 3.32 1.90 -5.21
CA TRP A 70 3.30 1.14 -3.96
C TRP A 70 3.27 -0.37 -4.25
N LYS A 71 2.45 -0.81 -5.23
CA LYS A 71 2.42 -2.19 -5.69
C LYS A 71 3.72 -2.63 -6.39
N ALA A 72 4.40 -1.75 -7.12
CA ALA A 72 5.68 -2.06 -7.76
C ALA A 72 6.80 -2.25 -6.74
N ARG A 73 6.79 -1.48 -5.64
CA ARG A 73 7.76 -1.59 -4.54
C ARG A 73 7.61 -2.90 -3.76
N TRP A 74 6.39 -3.29 -3.46
CA TRP A 74 6.10 -4.52 -2.72
C TRP A 74 5.69 -5.62 -3.69
N SER A 75 6.66 -6.42 -4.15
CA SER A 75 6.42 -7.51 -5.11
C SER A 75 5.31 -8.48 -4.68
N ILE A 76 5.15 -8.70 -3.37
CA ILE A 76 4.06 -9.50 -2.79
C ILE A 76 2.66 -8.94 -3.09
N LEU A 77 2.52 -7.63 -3.32
CA LEU A 77 1.26 -7.01 -3.71
C LEU A 77 0.99 -7.09 -5.21
N ARG A 78 2.03 -7.22 -6.03
CA ARG A 78 1.90 -7.43 -7.48
C ARG A 78 1.52 -8.87 -7.78
N ASP A 79 2.22 -9.81 -7.16
CA ASP A 79 2.09 -11.24 -7.39
C ASP A 79 1.62 -11.93 -6.10
N MET A 80 0.42 -11.55 -5.61
CA MET A 80 -0.13 -12.02 -4.34
C MET A 80 -0.34 -13.55 -4.37
N PRO A 81 0.40 -14.33 -3.54
CA PRO A 81 0.19 -15.76 -3.44
C PRO A 81 -1.20 -16.12 -2.91
N TYR A 82 -1.60 -17.38 -3.10
CA TYR A 82 -2.89 -17.86 -2.65
C TYR A 82 -2.91 -18.01 -1.12
N TYR A 83 -3.35 -16.96 -0.44
CA TYR A 83 -3.60 -16.92 1.00
C TYR A 83 -5.10 -16.78 1.28
N ASN A 84 -5.54 -17.08 2.50
CA ASN A 84 -6.90 -16.74 2.90
C ASN A 84 -7.10 -15.21 2.87
N ILE A 85 -8.35 -14.77 2.74
CA ILE A 85 -8.66 -13.35 2.63
C ILE A 85 -8.17 -12.53 3.83
N ASP A 86 -8.17 -13.12 5.02
CA ASP A 86 -7.67 -12.46 6.24
C ASP A 86 -6.17 -12.21 6.18
N THR A 87 -5.38 -13.18 5.73
CA THR A 87 -3.93 -13.02 5.55
C THR A 87 -3.63 -12.04 4.42
N GLN A 88 -4.38 -12.10 3.30
CA GLN A 88 -4.21 -11.11 2.22
C GLN A 88 -4.49 -9.69 2.72
N ARG A 89 -5.54 -9.51 3.53
CA ARG A 89 -5.82 -8.25 4.21
C ARG A 89 -4.67 -7.82 5.12
N ASP A 90 -4.15 -8.72 5.95
CA ASP A 90 -3.10 -8.37 6.92
C ASP A 90 -1.79 -8.02 6.22
N ILE A 91 -1.46 -8.68 5.10
CA ILE A 91 -0.33 -8.31 4.23
C ILE A 91 -0.51 -6.89 3.70
N VAL A 92 -1.70 -6.55 3.21
CA VAL A 92 -2.03 -5.21 2.71
C VAL A 92 -1.86 -4.16 3.82
N LEU A 93 -2.39 -4.41 5.01
CA LEU A 93 -2.28 -3.47 6.13
C LEU A 93 -0.83 -3.33 6.63
N ALA A 94 -0.09 -4.44 6.73
CA ALA A 94 1.30 -4.43 7.14
C ALA A 94 2.19 -3.65 6.16
N THR A 95 2.02 -3.87 4.86
CA THR A 95 2.77 -3.14 3.83
C THR A 95 2.43 -1.65 3.80
N MET A 96 1.19 -1.25 4.10
CA MET A 96 0.83 0.16 4.29
C MET A 96 1.52 0.78 5.52
N ALA A 97 1.52 0.08 6.65
CA ALA A 97 2.14 0.54 7.90
C ALA A 97 3.67 0.67 7.74
N ILE A 98 4.33 -0.33 7.16
CA ILE A 98 5.76 -0.31 6.87
C ILE A 98 6.11 0.81 5.89
N HIS A 99 5.31 0.99 4.84
CA HIS A 99 5.49 2.08 3.88
C HIS A 99 5.46 3.46 4.57
N ASN A 100 4.51 3.68 5.47
CA ASN A 100 4.46 4.92 6.25
C ASN A 100 5.65 5.07 7.20
N TYR A 101 6.05 4.00 7.88
CA TYR A 101 7.18 4.01 8.81
C TYR A 101 8.49 4.39 8.10
N ILE A 102 8.78 3.73 6.96
CA ILE A 102 9.97 4.04 6.16
C ILE A 102 9.89 5.49 5.67
N LYS A 103 8.73 5.95 5.19
CA LYS A 103 8.60 7.34 4.74
C LYS A 103 8.86 8.37 5.84
N GLN A 104 8.48 8.06 7.08
CA GLN A 104 8.67 8.96 8.21
C GLN A 104 10.11 8.97 8.73
N LYS A 105 10.81 7.83 8.66
CA LYS A 105 12.13 7.64 9.27
C LYS A 105 13.29 7.73 8.28
N CYS A 106 13.06 7.44 7.00
CA CYS A 106 14.08 7.46 5.95
C CYS A 106 13.89 8.70 5.07
N ASN A 107 14.72 9.72 5.28
CA ASN A 107 14.66 10.98 4.52
C ASN A 107 15.20 10.87 3.08
N VAL A 108 15.87 9.76 2.73
CA VAL A 108 16.58 9.58 1.44
C VAL A 108 16.35 8.17 0.90
N ASP A 109 15.09 7.84 0.66
CA ASP A 109 14.76 6.55 0.04
C ASP A 109 14.45 6.77 -1.44
N ASP A 110 15.39 6.30 -2.27
CA ASP A 110 15.36 6.41 -3.74
C ASP A 110 14.09 5.80 -4.34
N ALA A 111 13.50 4.80 -3.68
CA ALA A 111 12.25 4.23 -4.11
C ALA A 111 11.06 5.17 -3.87
N PHE A 112 11.08 6.08 -2.87
CA PHE A 112 10.10 7.17 -2.77
C PHE A 112 10.36 8.31 -3.77
N GLN A 113 11.60 8.57 -4.14
CA GLN A 113 11.89 9.60 -5.15
C GLN A 113 11.51 9.13 -6.56
N THR A 114 11.85 7.89 -6.91
CA THR A 114 11.46 7.25 -8.19
C THR A 114 9.94 7.09 -8.29
N ALA A 115 9.29 6.80 -7.17
CA ALA A 115 7.85 6.75 -6.99
C ALA A 115 7.12 8.07 -7.22
N GLU A 116 7.71 9.17 -6.76
CA GLU A 116 7.12 10.50 -6.79
C GLU A 116 7.50 11.27 -8.08
N ASP A 117 8.39 10.73 -8.94
CA ASP A 117 8.68 11.31 -10.26
C ASP A 117 7.47 11.17 -11.19
N GLU A 118 6.96 12.32 -11.66
CA GLU A 118 5.88 12.45 -12.63
C GLU A 118 6.13 11.75 -13.98
N ARG A 119 7.34 11.23 -14.24
CA ARG A 119 7.68 10.43 -15.42
C ARG A 119 7.73 8.93 -15.20
N TYR A 120 7.45 8.43 -13.99
CA TYR A 120 7.41 6.98 -13.74
C TYR A 120 6.27 6.33 -14.53
N ILE A 121 6.66 5.51 -15.52
CA ILE A 121 5.79 4.58 -16.24
C ILE A 121 6.02 3.21 -15.58
N PRO A 122 5.02 2.60 -14.93
CA PRO A 122 5.15 1.24 -14.43
C PRO A 122 5.59 0.34 -15.58
N LEU A 123 6.70 -0.37 -15.40
CA LEU A 123 7.13 -1.42 -16.32
C LEU A 123 6.04 -2.50 -16.33
N VAL A 124 5.12 -2.39 -17.28
CA VAL A 124 4.48 -3.58 -17.85
C VAL A 124 5.57 -4.15 -18.74
N ASP A 125 6.06 -5.35 -18.46
CA ASP A 125 6.35 -6.31 -19.52
C ASP A 125 6.89 -7.66 -18.99
N SER A 126 6.20 -8.70 -19.47
CA SER A 126 6.75 -9.87 -20.17
C SER A 126 7.92 -10.64 -19.54
N GLU A 127 7.59 -11.85 -19.11
CA GLU A 127 8.38 -13.09 -19.12
C GLU A 127 9.74 -13.12 -18.39
N PHE A 128 9.66 -13.79 -17.24
CA PHE A 128 10.70 -14.37 -16.41
C PHE A 128 11.68 -15.26 -17.21
N GLY A 129 13.00 -15.02 -17.06
CA GLY A 129 14.04 -15.81 -17.69
C GLY A 129 15.33 -15.91 -16.88
N SER A 130 15.40 -16.99 -16.09
CA SER A 130 16.58 -17.75 -15.63
C SER A 130 17.49 -17.22 -14.52
N SER A 131 17.37 -17.91 -13.38
CA SER A 131 18.32 -18.04 -12.27
C SER A 131 19.73 -18.41 -12.71
N SER A 132 20.73 -17.93 -11.96
CA SER A 132 22.05 -18.55 -11.86
C SER A 132 22.33 -18.88 -10.39
N ASN A 133 22.55 -20.17 -10.14
CA ASN A 133 22.98 -20.74 -8.87
C ASN A 133 24.36 -20.23 -8.45
N THR A 134 24.57 -20.02 -7.15
CA THR A 134 25.86 -20.27 -6.48
C THR A 134 25.61 -20.82 -5.07
N ASN A 135 26.42 -21.82 -4.72
CA ASN A 135 26.20 -22.80 -3.65
C ASN A 135 26.66 -22.34 -2.25
N ASN A 136 25.88 -22.76 -1.25
CA ASN A 136 26.23 -23.43 0.02
C ASN A 136 27.44 -22.94 0.85
N GLU A 137 27.23 -21.99 1.77
CA GLU A 137 27.90 -21.88 3.09
C GLU A 137 27.01 -21.18 4.17
N GLU A 138 25.68 -21.38 4.20
CA GLU A 138 24.76 -20.49 4.95
C GLU A 138 24.34 -20.93 6.38
N ASN A 139 24.59 -22.17 6.80
CA ASN A 139 23.85 -22.74 7.94
C ASN A 139 24.19 -22.21 9.36
N ASN A 140 25.17 -21.32 9.54
CA ASN A 140 25.49 -20.72 10.87
C ASN A 140 25.32 -19.19 10.91
N MET A 141 25.26 -18.51 9.76
CA MET A 141 24.94 -17.07 9.69
C MET A 141 23.43 -16.82 9.65
N GLU A 142 22.66 -17.81 9.19
CA GLU A 142 21.21 -17.73 9.07
C GLU A 142 20.53 -17.54 10.42
N GLU A 143 20.93 -18.28 11.45
CA GLU A 143 20.27 -18.26 12.77
C GLU A 143 20.49 -16.93 13.52
N GLN A 144 21.70 -16.35 13.42
CA GLN A 144 21.99 -15.03 13.99
C GLN A 144 21.29 -13.90 13.22
N ASN A 145 21.22 -14.01 11.89
CA ASN A 145 20.43 -13.08 11.08
C ASN A 145 18.95 -13.20 11.42
N ASP A 146 18.40 -14.41 11.54
CA ASP A 146 16.99 -14.63 11.81
C ASP A 146 16.58 -14.09 13.19
N THR A 147 17.44 -14.26 14.21
CA THR A 147 17.23 -13.69 15.54
C THR A 147 17.32 -12.16 15.53
N TYR A 148 18.27 -11.60 14.78
CA TYR A 148 18.42 -10.15 14.62
C TYR A 148 17.23 -9.52 13.88
N TRP A 149 16.81 -10.12 12.77
CA TRP A 149 15.66 -9.67 11.98
C TRP A 149 14.35 -9.82 12.76
N THR A 150 14.21 -10.88 13.57
CA THR A 150 13.08 -11.05 14.50
C THR A 150 13.06 -9.94 15.53
N GLY A 151 14.19 -9.63 16.18
CA GLY A 151 14.28 -8.55 17.15
C GLY A 151 14.01 -7.17 16.54
N LEU A 152 14.52 -6.91 15.33
CA LEU A 152 14.25 -5.67 14.60
C LEU A 152 12.76 -5.55 14.20
N ARG A 153 12.15 -6.65 13.74
CA ARG A 153 10.72 -6.72 13.45
C ARG A 153 9.88 -6.40 14.68
N ASP A 154 10.19 -7.03 15.82
CA ASP A 154 9.45 -6.83 17.07
C ASP A 154 9.64 -5.40 17.60
N MET A 155 10.84 -4.83 17.46
CA MET A 155 11.10 -3.43 17.79
C MET A 155 10.25 -2.48 16.93
N ILE A 156 10.24 -2.66 15.62
CA ILE A 156 9.41 -1.86 14.69
C ILE A 156 7.93 -2.04 14.99
N ALA A 157 7.48 -3.27 15.27
CA ALA A 157 6.09 -3.55 15.62
C ALA A 157 5.66 -2.83 16.90
N ASN A 158 6.54 -2.81 17.92
CA ASN A 158 6.31 -2.06 19.15
C ASN A 158 6.33 -0.54 18.92
N GLU A 159 7.21 -0.03 18.06
CA GLU A 159 7.22 1.40 17.71
C GLU A 159 5.96 1.82 16.95
N ILE A 160 5.50 1.03 15.98
CA ILE A 160 4.28 1.30 15.21
C ILE A 160 3.03 1.17 16.09
N GLY A 161 2.98 0.16 16.97
CA GLY A 161 1.82 -0.10 17.83
C GLY A 161 1.61 0.89 18.96
N ASN A 162 2.65 1.64 19.35
CA ASN A 162 2.61 2.62 20.44
C ASN A 162 2.62 4.09 19.97
N ALA A 163 2.60 4.35 18.65
CA ALA A 163 2.56 5.69 18.05
C ALA A 163 1.13 6.17 17.80
#